data_AF-A0A7V9J855-F1
#
_entry.id   AF-A0A7V9J855-F1
#
_cell.length_a   1.000
_cell.length_b   1.000
_cell.length_c   1.000
_cell.angle_alpha   90.00
_cell.angle_beta   90.00
_cell.angle_gamma   90.00
#
_symmetry.space_group_name_H-M   'P 1'
#
loop_
_entity.id
_entity.type
_entity.pdbx_description
1 polymer ?
#
loop_
_entity_poly.entity_id
_entity_poly.type
_entity_poly.pdbx_seq_one_letter_code
_entity_poly.pdbx_strand_id
1 'polypeptide(L)' 'YAVSPFVDLLEGEEPFQESVRYRTVGDMSCTGAVRSRAETLDEVVAEIAATRITERGETRADDRTSEAAMEDRKREGYF' A
#
# COMPACT_ATOMS: atom_id res chain seq x y z
N TYR A 1 -0.09 3.03 -8.06
CA TYR A 1 1.29 2.83 -7.58
C TYR A 1 2.15 4.00 -8.03
N ALA A 2 3.35 4.18 -7.47
CA ALA A 2 4.26 5.18 -8.03
C ALA A 2 4.71 4.76 -9.45
N VAL A 3 5.02 5.73 -10.30
CA VAL A 3 5.44 5.47 -11.68
C VAL A 3 6.82 4.81 -11.68
N SER A 4 6.97 3.67 -12.36
CA SER A 4 8.28 3.03 -12.58
C SER A 4 8.28 2.19 -13.86
N PRO A 5 9.47 1.75 -14.33
CA PRO A 5 9.59 0.82 -15.47
C PRO A 5 8.97 -0.57 -15.26
N PHE A 6 8.49 -0.86 -14.05
CA PHE A 6 7.94 -2.16 -13.66
C PHE A 6 6.42 -2.11 -13.42
N VAL A 7 5.79 -0.95 -13.66
CA VAL A 7 4.35 -0.74 -13.49
C VAL A 7 3.81 -0.10 -14.76
N ASP A 8 2.96 -0.85 -15.48
CA ASP A 8 2.25 -0.34 -16.65
C ASP A 8 1.05 0.51 -16.23
N LEU A 9 0.83 1.62 -16.92
CA LEU A 9 -0.38 2.43 -16.80
C LEU A 9 -1.50 1.83 -17.64
N LEU A 10 -2.72 1.88 -17.13
CA LEU A 10 -3.89 1.49 -17.92
C LEU A 10 -4.21 2.54 -18.99
N GLU A 11 -4.98 2.14 -20.00
CA GLU A 11 -5.39 3.06 -21.06
C GLU A 11 -6.18 4.25 -20.49
N GLY A 12 -5.67 5.47 -20.74
CA GLY A 12 -6.26 6.71 -20.25
C GLY A 12 -5.85 7.11 -18.83
N GLU A 13 -4.97 6.36 -18.16
CA GLU A 13 -4.40 6.79 -16.88
C GLU A 13 -3.32 7.87 -17.07
N GLU A 14 -3.44 8.96 -16.31
CA GLU A 14 -2.43 10.01 -16.25
C GLU A 14 -1.79 10.03 -14.86
N PRO A 15 -0.44 9.92 -14.76
CA PRO A 15 0.23 10.00 -13.48
C PRO A 15 0.17 11.44 -12.93
N PHE A 16 0.07 11.55 -11.60
CA PHE A 16 0.08 12.83 -10.89
C PHE A 16 1.03 12.80 -9.70
N GLN A 17 1.41 13.98 -9.22
CA GLN A 17 2.25 14.14 -8.03
C GLN A 17 1.39 14.28 -6.77
N GLU A 18 1.79 13.61 -5.70
CA GLU A 18 1.12 13.68 -4.39
C GLU A 18 2.10 13.33 -3.26
N SER A 19 1.83 13.89 -2.08
CA SER A 19 2.54 13.53 -0.85
C SER A 19 2.00 12.22 -0.30
N VAL A 20 2.86 11.21 -0.24
CA VAL A 20 2.50 9.86 0.17
C VAL A 20 3.54 9.26 1.10
N ARG A 21 3.10 8.32 1.96
CA ARG A 21 3.97 7.53 2.84
C ARG A 21 3.73 6.04 2.62
N TYR A 22 4.82 5.29 2.63
CA TYR A 22 4.79 3.83 2.72
C TYR A 22 4.76 3.44 4.19
N ARG A 23 3.69 2.78 4.60
CA ARG A 23 3.49 2.36 6.00
C ARG A 23 3.91 0.92 6.25
N THR A 24 4.05 0.13 5.19
CA THR A 24 4.58 -1.24 5.25
C THR A 24 5.81 -1.37 4.36
N VAL A 25 6.73 -2.27 4.74
CA VAL A 25 7.87 -2.64 3.90
C VAL A 25 7.44 -3.73 2.90
N GLY A 26 7.81 -3.54 1.63
CA GLY A 26 7.57 -4.46 0.52
C GLY A 26 8.13 -3.87 -0.78
N ASP A 27 7.86 -4.53 -1.91
CA ASP A 27 8.25 -4.02 -3.23
C ASP A 27 7.32 -2.87 -3.65
N MET A 28 7.85 -1.90 -4.38
CA MET A 28 7.08 -0.78 -4.94
C MET A 28 5.93 -1.24 -5.85
N SER A 29 6.10 -2.36 -6.55
CA SER A 29 5.09 -2.95 -7.43
C SER A 29 3.87 -3.54 -6.71
N CYS A 30 4.01 -3.89 -5.42
CA CYS A 30 2.95 -4.53 -4.64
C CYS A 30 2.55 -3.77 -3.36
N THR A 31 3.35 -2.78 -2.96
CA THR A 31 3.10 -1.93 -1.79
C THR A 31 2.54 -0.59 -2.23
N GLY A 32 1.28 -0.33 -1.92
CA GLY A 32 0.63 0.95 -2.19
C GLY A 32 1.09 2.03 -1.20
N ALA A 33 1.34 3.24 -1.71
CA ALA A 33 1.58 4.40 -0.87
C ALA A 33 0.25 4.99 -0.39
N VAL A 34 0.20 5.46 0.86
CA VAL A 34 -0.98 6.12 1.43
C VAL A 34 -0.77 7.63 1.39
N ARG A 35 -1.78 8.38 0.95
CA ARG A 35 -1.73 9.85 1.00
C ARG A 35 -1.46 10.31 2.43
N SER A 36 -0.46 11.17 2.59
CA SER A 36 -0.07 11.68 3.88
C SER A 36 0.69 13.00 3.70
N ARG A 37 0.39 13.95 4.59
CA ARG A 37 1.12 15.21 4.70
C ARG A 37 1.90 15.32 6.02
N ALA A 38 2.04 14.20 6.75
CA ALA A 38 2.78 14.19 8.01
C ALA A 38 4.27 14.38 7.73
N GLU A 39 4.86 15.42 8.33
CA GLU A 39 6.28 15.78 8.21
C GLU A 39 7.04 15.52 9.52
N THR A 40 6.32 15.36 10.64
CA THR A 40 6.86 15.14 11.98
C THR A 40 6.38 13.82 12.60
N LEU A 41 7.12 13.30 13.58
CA LEU A 41 6.74 12.06 14.29
C LEU A 41 5.38 12.19 15.00
N ASP A 42 5.09 13.34 15.60
CA ASP A 42 3.81 13.55 16.28
C ASP A 42 2.63 13.51 15.29
N GLU A 43 2.80 14.08 14.10
CA GLU A 43 1.81 13.99 13.02
C GLU A 43 1.65 12.56 12.52
N VAL A 44 2.74 11.79 12.41
CA VAL A 44 2.68 10.36 12.08
C VAL A 44 1.85 9.59 13.12
N VAL A 45 2.09 9.84 14.41
CA VAL A 45 1.37 9.16 15.49
C VAL A 45 -0.11 9.53 15.47
N ALA A 46 -0.44 10.81 15.31
CA ALA A 46 -1.83 11.27 15.22
C ALA A 46 -2.56 10.66 14.01
N GLU A 47 -1.90 10.61 12.85
CA GLU A 47 -2.43 10.00 11.62
C GLU A 47 -2.72 8.50 11.79
N ILE A 48 -1.78 7.77 12.39
CA ILE A 48 -1.95 6.33 12.66
C ILE A 48 -3.07 6.11 13.67
N ALA A 49 -3.11 6.88 14.77
CA ALA A 49 -4.13 6.75 15.81
C ALA A 49 -5.56 7.02 15.31
N ALA A 50 -5.72 7.91 14.32
CA ALA A 50 -7.01 8.20 13.70
C ALA A 50 -7.43 7.16 12.64
N THR A 51 -6.51 6.33 12.14
CA THR A 51 -6.75 5.36 11.09
C THR A 51 -7.52 4.15 11.64
N ARG A 52 -8.58 3.72 10.92
CA ARG A 52 -9.45 2.59 11.31
C ARG A 52 -9.20 1.31 10.53
N ILE A 53 -8.26 1.35 9.59
CA ILE A 53 -7.98 0.25 8.67
C ILE A 53 -6.53 -0.17 8.85
N THR A 54 -6.28 -1.48 8.81
CA THR A 54 -4.93 -1.99 9.01
C THR A 54 -4.04 -1.60 7.84
N GLU A 55 -2.79 -1.26 8.11
CA GLU A 55 -1.87 -0.76 7.08
C GLU A 55 -1.67 -1.76 5.93
N ARG A 56 -1.73 -3.06 6.21
CA ARG A 56 -1.65 -4.14 5.20
C ARG A 56 -2.90 -4.21 4.31
N GLY A 57 -4.10 -4.12 4.90
CA GLY A 57 -5.35 -4.13 4.13
C GLY A 57 -5.52 -2.91 3.23
N GLU A 58 -4.94 -1.77 3.62
CA GLU A 58 -4.95 -0.53 2.83
C GLU A 58 -4.00 -0.57 1.63
N THR A 59 -2.80 -1.12 1.82
CA THR A 59 -1.68 -0.89 0.90
C THR A 59 -1.35 -2.06 -0.01
N ARG A 60 -1.63 -3.31 0.37
CA ARG A 60 -1.31 -4.47 -0.47
C ARG A 60 -2.48 -4.78 -1.39
N ALA A 61 -2.28 -4.65 -2.70
CA ALA A 61 -3.34 -4.98 -3.67
C ALA A 61 -3.77 -6.45 -3.60
N ASP A 62 -2.83 -7.35 -3.30
CA ASP A 62 -3.13 -8.77 -3.17
C ASP A 62 -4.07 -9.07 -1.98
N ASP A 63 -3.94 -8.32 -0.88
CA ASP A 63 -4.70 -8.55 0.36
C ASP A 63 -6.14 -8.03 0.25
N ARG A 64 -6.45 -7.20 -0.75
CA ARG A 64 -7.81 -6.68 -1.00
C ARG A 64 -8.77 -7.73 -1.58
N THR A 65 -8.28 -8.88 -2.02
CA THR A 65 -9.14 -9.95 -2.53
C THR A 65 -9.77 -10.78 -1.40
N SER A 66 -9.14 -10.83 -0.22
CA SER A 66 -9.65 -11.43 1.04
C SER A 66 -8.54 -11.39 2.11
N GLU A 67 -8.86 -11.13 3.38
CA GLU A 67 -7.92 -11.32 4.51
C GLU A 67 -7.32 -12.75 4.56
N ALA A 68 -7.97 -13.72 3.91
CA ALA A 68 -7.50 -15.10 3.78
C ALA A 68 -6.53 -15.35 2.61
N ALA A 69 -6.33 -14.39 1.70
CA ALA A 69 -5.52 -14.59 0.49
C ALA A 69 -4.04 -14.92 0.80
N MET A 70 -3.51 -14.44 1.92
CA MET A 70 -2.18 -14.85 2.39
C MET A 70 -2.19 -16.25 3.02
N GLU A 71 -3.21 -16.63 3.79
CA GLU A 71 -3.30 -17.97 4.41
C GLU A 71 -3.54 -19.08 3.37
N ASP A 72 -4.31 -18.80 2.31
CA ASP A 72 -4.53 -19.74 1.22
C ASP A 72 -3.26 -19.94 0.38
N ARG A 73 -2.49 -18.87 0.09
CA ARG A 73 -1.18 -18.99 -0.58
C ARG A 73 -0.16 -19.77 0.24
N LYS A 74 -0.17 -19.67 1.58
CA LYS A 74 0.67 -20.54 2.44
C LYS A 74 0.26 -22.02 2.30
N ARG A 75 -1.04 -22.29 2.23
CA ARG A 75 -1.59 -23.65 2.07
C ARG A 75 -1.25 -24.24 0.69
N GLU A 76 -1.09 -23.39 -0.32
CA GLU A 76 -0.66 -23.73 -1.68
C GLU A 76 0.87 -23.83 -1.86
N GLY A 77 1.66 -23.66 -0.78
CA GLY A 77 3.11 -23.87 -0.80
C GLY A 77 3.92 -22.60 -1.07
N TYR A 78 3.33 -21.41 -0.88
CA TYR A 78 4.11 -20.17 -0.74
C TYR A 78 4.66 -20.06 0.69
N PHE A 79 5.45 -21.08 1.05
CA PHE A 79 6.57 -21.21 1.99
C PHE A 79 7.18 -22.60 1.80
#